data_AF-A0A6I2JEC4-F1
#
_entry.id   AF-A0A6I2JEC4-F1
#
_cell.length_a   1.000
_cell.length_b   1.000
_cell.length_c   1.000
_cell.angle_alpha   90.00
_cell.angle_beta   90.00
_cell.angle_gamma   90.00
#
_symmetry.space_group_name_H-M   'P 1'
#
loop_
_entity.id
_entity.type
_entity.pdbx_description
1 polymer ?
#
loop_
_entity_poly.entity_id
_entity_poly.type
_entity_poly.pdbx_seq_one_letter_code
_entity_poly.pdbx_strand_id
1 'polypeptide(L)'
;MSLPPTANIFTVSRLNTTVRQLLENEMGLVWLSAEISNFTQPSSGHWYFTLKDDGAQVRCAMFRNSNRRVTFRPQHGQQVLVRASITLYEPRGDYQLIIESMHPAGEGLLQQQFEQLKARLAAEGLFDQQFKQPLPDPARQVGVITSATGAALHDVLRVLHRRDPSLPVIIYPTAVQGVDAPASIVRAIELANQRDECDVLIVGRGGGSLEDLWSFNDERVARAIFASRLPIVSAVGHETDVTIADFVADLRAPTPSAAAELVSRNQLELLRRLQSQQQRMEMAMDFYLAQQQRRFTRIQHRLQQQHPQLRLARQQAALFQLQRRLGEAMDQRLRVANRQQDRLLQRLNAQQPQGRILRAQQQLQQWHYRLQQGMEKQLNHNRQRFGTLAAQLEGVSPLATLARGFSVTTDTQGQVVKKTQQLSKGDLLRTRLDDGWVESQVTALEPQKSRSRKARS
;
A
#
# COMPACT_ATOMS: atom_id res chain seq x y z
N MET A 1 -89.55 -85.76 12.64
CA MET A 1 -89.61 -84.42 12.01
C MET A 1 -89.37 -83.40 13.12
N SER A 2 -88.13 -82.93 13.27
CA SER A 2 -87.74 -81.66 13.93
C SER A 2 -86.21 -81.63 14.03
N LEU A 3 -85.58 -80.75 13.23
CA LEU A 3 -84.14 -80.48 13.27
C LEU A 3 -83.74 -79.93 14.65
N PRO A 4 -82.59 -80.33 15.22
CA PRO A 4 -82.00 -79.58 16.34
C PRO A 4 -81.47 -78.22 15.84
N PRO A 5 -81.49 -77.19 16.69
CA PRO A 5 -81.21 -75.79 16.33
C PRO A 5 -79.76 -75.64 15.86
N THR A 6 -79.56 -75.02 14.69
CA THR A 6 -78.28 -74.65 14.05
C THR A 6 -77.04 -75.21 14.73
N ALA A 7 -76.85 -76.53 14.58
CA ALA A 7 -75.67 -77.20 15.07
C ALA A 7 -74.45 -76.62 14.33
N ASN A 8 -73.42 -76.26 15.10
CA ASN A 8 -72.09 -75.83 14.63
C ASN A 8 -71.40 -76.97 13.85
N ILE A 9 -71.92 -77.31 12.67
CA ILE A 9 -71.37 -78.35 11.80
C ILE A 9 -70.31 -77.67 10.93
N PHE A 10 -69.06 -77.78 11.37
CA PHE A 10 -67.90 -77.35 10.59
C PHE A 10 -67.44 -78.47 9.66
N THR A 11 -67.07 -78.12 8.42
CA THR A 11 -66.22 -79.00 7.61
C THR A 11 -64.80 -78.93 8.18
N VAL A 12 -64.00 -79.99 7.98
CA VAL A 12 -62.61 -80.05 8.48
C VAL A 12 -61.80 -78.84 8.01
N SER A 13 -61.96 -78.44 6.75
CA SER A 13 -61.30 -77.23 6.20
C SER A 13 -61.79 -75.94 6.88
N ARG A 14 -63.10 -75.81 7.11
CA ARG A 14 -63.67 -74.62 7.79
C ARG A 14 -63.20 -74.54 9.24
N LEU A 15 -63.11 -75.67 9.94
CA LEU A 15 -62.59 -75.75 11.31
C LEU A 15 -61.13 -75.26 11.36
N ASN A 16 -60.25 -75.79 10.51
CA ASN A 16 -58.83 -75.44 10.51
C ASN A 16 -58.59 -73.96 10.17
N THR A 17 -59.33 -73.40 9.20
CA THR A 17 -59.22 -71.98 8.85
C THR A 17 -59.73 -71.08 9.98
N THR A 18 -60.83 -71.43 10.66
CA THR A 18 -61.32 -70.66 11.82
C THR A 18 -60.36 -70.72 13.00
N VAL A 19 -59.74 -71.87 13.29
CA VAL A 19 -58.74 -72.01 14.35
C VAL A 19 -57.47 -71.22 14.03
N ARG A 20 -56.99 -71.25 12.78
CA ARG A 20 -55.85 -70.41 12.35
C ARG A 20 -56.13 -68.93 12.63
N GLN A 21 -57.28 -68.42 12.19
CA GLN A 21 -57.63 -67.01 12.35
C GLN A 21 -57.72 -66.59 13.82
N LEU A 22 -58.26 -67.46 14.68
CA LEU A 22 -58.36 -67.18 16.11
C LEU A 22 -56.96 -67.10 16.74
N LEU A 23 -56.08 -68.06 16.43
CA LEU A 23 -54.71 -68.07 16.95
C LEU A 23 -53.89 -66.86 16.48
N GLU A 24 -54.00 -66.50 15.19
CA GLU A 24 -53.27 -65.36 14.61
C GLU A 24 -53.75 -64.02 15.18
N ASN A 25 -55.06 -63.86 15.42
CA ASN A 25 -55.64 -62.61 15.93
C ASN A 25 -55.42 -62.40 17.44
N GLU A 26 -55.54 -63.45 18.25
CA GLU A 26 -55.46 -63.32 19.72
C GLU A 26 -54.02 -63.26 20.24
N MET A 27 -53.11 -64.06 19.66
CA MET A 27 -51.75 -64.20 20.22
C MET A 27 -50.72 -63.28 19.57
N GLY A 28 -50.95 -62.83 18.32
CA GLY A 28 -50.05 -61.92 17.62
C GLY A 28 -48.60 -62.42 17.54
N LEU A 29 -47.64 -61.52 17.79
CA LEU A 29 -46.21 -61.81 17.80
C LEU A 29 -45.74 -62.12 19.22
N VAL A 30 -45.09 -63.28 19.39
CA VAL A 30 -44.58 -63.76 20.68
C VAL A 30 -43.07 -63.93 20.65
N TRP A 31 -42.46 -63.78 21.83
CA TRP A 31 -41.04 -64.08 22.06
C TRP A 31 -40.92 -65.38 22.84
N LEU A 32 -40.07 -66.29 22.37
CA LEU A 32 -39.89 -67.62 22.96
C LEU A 32 -38.40 -67.92 23.13
N SER A 33 -38.02 -68.43 24.30
CA SER A 33 -36.69 -68.99 24.54
C SER A 33 -36.82 -70.52 24.61
N ALA A 34 -36.11 -71.22 23.72
CA ALA A 34 -36.21 -72.67 23.62
C ALA A 34 -34.96 -73.27 22.94
N GLU A 35 -34.77 -74.57 23.10
CA GLU A 35 -33.68 -75.31 22.45
C GLU A 35 -34.11 -75.78 21.06
N ILE A 36 -33.23 -75.59 20.07
CA ILE A 36 -33.45 -76.09 18.70
C ILE A 36 -33.18 -77.59 18.66
N SER A 37 -34.16 -78.33 18.14
CA SER A 37 -34.05 -79.73 17.75
C SER A 37 -34.47 -79.95 16.30
N ASN A 38 -34.02 -81.05 15.71
CA ASN A 38 -34.39 -81.49 14.35
C ASN A 38 -34.26 -80.39 13.25
N PHE A 39 -33.15 -79.64 13.23
CA PHE A 39 -32.93 -78.59 12.24
C PHE A 39 -32.67 -79.16 10.84
N THR A 40 -33.40 -78.66 9.84
CA THR A 40 -33.29 -79.06 8.43
C THR A 40 -33.32 -77.85 7.49
N GLN A 41 -32.49 -77.90 6.45
CA GLN A 41 -32.40 -76.87 5.41
C GLN A 41 -32.53 -77.51 4.01
N PRO A 42 -33.75 -77.58 3.45
CA PRO A 42 -33.97 -78.04 2.09
C PRO A 42 -33.44 -77.06 1.03
N SER A 43 -33.36 -77.50 -0.23
CA SER A 43 -32.89 -76.69 -1.37
C SER A 43 -33.72 -75.43 -1.66
N SER A 44 -34.93 -75.32 -1.13
CA SER A 44 -35.79 -74.11 -1.19
C SER A 44 -35.23 -72.93 -0.39
N GLY A 45 -34.31 -73.18 0.55
CA GLY A 45 -33.67 -72.15 1.37
C GLY A 45 -34.48 -71.70 2.58
N HIS A 46 -35.59 -72.37 2.89
CA HIS A 46 -36.31 -72.22 4.17
C HIS A 46 -35.70 -73.11 5.24
N TRP A 47 -35.80 -72.71 6.50
CA TRP A 47 -35.36 -73.53 7.64
C TRP A 47 -36.58 -74.11 8.34
N TYR A 48 -36.53 -75.41 8.63
CA TYR A 48 -37.52 -76.10 9.44
C TYR A 48 -36.83 -76.74 10.63
N PHE A 49 -37.34 -76.48 11.82
CA PHE A 49 -36.80 -77.01 13.07
C PHE A 49 -37.91 -77.10 14.12
N THR A 50 -37.63 -77.75 15.23
CA THR A 50 -38.55 -77.85 16.36
C THR A 50 -37.94 -77.11 17.53
N LEU A 51 -38.72 -76.24 18.18
CA LEU A 51 -38.35 -75.63 19.45
C LEU A 51 -38.90 -76.50 20.57
N LYS A 52 -38.05 -76.86 21.52
CA LYS A 52 -38.42 -77.65 22.69
C LYS A 52 -38.01 -76.95 23.99
N ASP A 53 -38.80 -77.17 25.03
CA ASP A 53 -38.47 -76.91 26.43
C ASP A 53 -38.59 -78.22 27.24
N ASP A 54 -38.55 -78.15 28.57
CA ASP A 54 -38.60 -79.34 29.44
C ASP A 54 -39.95 -80.09 29.39
N GLY A 55 -41.03 -79.47 28.89
CA GLY A 55 -42.40 -80.01 28.95
C GLY A 55 -43.13 -80.12 27.61
N ALA A 56 -42.68 -79.44 26.57
CA ALA A 56 -43.37 -79.29 25.30
C ALA A 56 -42.41 -79.09 24.11
N GLN A 57 -42.94 -79.33 22.92
CA GLN A 57 -42.23 -79.07 21.67
C GLN A 57 -43.19 -78.53 20.59
N VAL A 58 -42.69 -77.66 19.72
CA VAL A 58 -43.46 -77.05 18.64
C VAL A 58 -42.66 -76.96 17.36
N ARG A 59 -43.30 -77.25 16.22
CA ARG A 59 -42.67 -77.14 14.90
C ARG A 59 -42.58 -75.68 14.47
N CYS A 60 -41.45 -75.32 13.88
CA CYS A 60 -41.14 -73.96 13.46
C CYS A 60 -40.66 -73.94 12.01
N ALA A 61 -41.05 -72.89 11.30
CA ALA A 61 -40.60 -72.59 9.96
C ALA A 61 -40.03 -71.16 9.91
N MET A 62 -38.89 -70.99 9.25
CA MET A 62 -38.29 -69.68 9.01
C MET A 62 -38.07 -69.49 7.51
N PHE A 63 -38.74 -68.49 6.95
CA PHE A 63 -38.67 -68.20 5.52
C PHE A 63 -37.31 -67.61 5.12
N ARG A 64 -36.98 -67.72 3.82
CA ARG A 64 -35.66 -67.37 3.26
C ARG A 64 -35.31 -65.89 3.41
N ASN A 65 -36.32 -65.02 3.46
CA ASN A 65 -36.09 -63.59 3.66
C ASN A 65 -35.76 -63.28 5.12
N SER A 66 -36.34 -64.03 6.06
CA SER A 66 -36.12 -63.88 7.49
C SER A 66 -34.78 -64.46 7.92
N ASN A 67 -34.43 -65.66 7.44
CA ASN A 67 -33.20 -66.35 7.86
C ASN A 67 -31.90 -65.67 7.38
N ARG A 68 -31.94 -64.87 6.29
CA ARG A 68 -30.81 -64.04 5.84
C ARG A 68 -30.34 -63.02 6.87
N ARG A 69 -31.21 -62.63 7.80
CA ARG A 69 -30.90 -61.66 8.87
C ARG A 69 -30.26 -62.31 10.09
N VAL A 70 -30.22 -63.65 10.14
CA VAL A 70 -29.61 -64.38 11.25
C VAL A 70 -28.10 -64.47 11.00
N THR A 71 -27.33 -63.92 11.93
CA THR A 71 -25.86 -63.78 11.84
C THR A 71 -25.10 -65.06 12.18
N PHE A 72 -25.79 -66.09 12.68
CA PHE A 72 -25.22 -67.38 13.07
C PHE A 72 -25.94 -68.55 12.39
N ARG A 73 -25.29 -69.71 12.35
CA ARG A 73 -25.88 -70.95 11.84
C ARG A 73 -26.52 -71.73 13.00
N PRO A 74 -27.84 -71.95 13.02
CA PRO A 74 -28.49 -72.68 14.10
C PRO A 74 -28.01 -74.13 14.17
N GLN A 75 -27.74 -74.63 15.38
CA GLN A 75 -27.33 -76.01 15.62
C GLN A 75 -28.34 -76.75 16.49
N HIS A 76 -28.40 -78.07 16.34
CA HIS A 76 -29.14 -78.92 17.25
C HIS A 76 -28.55 -78.79 18.66
N GLY A 77 -29.38 -78.63 19.69
CA GLY A 77 -28.89 -78.42 21.06
C GLY A 77 -28.75 -76.96 21.47
N GLN A 78 -28.90 -76.02 20.52
CA GLN A 78 -28.64 -74.61 20.77
C GLN A 78 -29.87 -73.92 21.34
N GLN A 79 -29.68 -73.21 22.46
CA GLN A 79 -30.71 -72.36 23.04
C GLN A 79 -30.80 -71.03 22.28
N VAL A 80 -32.00 -70.68 21.82
CA VAL A 80 -32.25 -69.49 21.01
C VAL A 80 -33.43 -68.70 21.56
N LEU A 81 -33.38 -67.39 21.36
CA LEU A 81 -34.48 -66.47 21.56
C LEU A 81 -35.07 -66.12 20.19
N VAL A 82 -36.32 -66.50 19.96
CA VAL A 82 -37.01 -66.26 18.69
C VAL A 82 -38.19 -65.33 18.85
N ARG A 83 -38.42 -64.50 17.84
CA ARG A 83 -39.68 -63.77 17.66
C ARG A 83 -40.49 -64.48 16.59
N ALA A 84 -41.70 -64.91 16.93
CA ALA A 84 -42.52 -65.75 16.08
C ALA A 84 -43.99 -65.32 16.05
N SER A 85 -44.65 -65.57 14.94
CA SER A 85 -46.11 -65.58 14.86
C SER A 85 -46.64 -67.00 14.95
N ILE A 86 -47.75 -67.16 15.66
CA ILE A 86 -48.42 -68.44 15.87
C ILE A 86 -49.39 -68.67 14.71
N THR A 87 -49.33 -69.85 14.09
CA THR A 87 -50.25 -70.22 13.00
C THR A 87 -50.55 -71.72 12.99
N LEU A 88 -51.48 -72.13 12.14
CA LEU A 88 -51.86 -73.53 11.92
C LEU A 88 -51.58 -73.93 10.46
N TYR A 89 -51.01 -75.11 10.23
CA TYR A 89 -50.83 -75.65 8.89
C TYR A 89 -52.11 -76.34 8.40
N GLU A 90 -52.95 -75.60 7.68
CA GLU A 90 -54.31 -76.01 7.25
C GLU A 90 -54.43 -77.42 6.65
N PRO A 91 -53.52 -77.90 5.78
CA PRO A 91 -53.68 -79.22 5.14
C PRO A 91 -53.56 -80.39 6.12
N ARG A 92 -52.87 -80.22 7.26
CA ARG A 92 -52.70 -81.27 8.27
C ARG A 92 -53.31 -80.91 9.63
N GLY A 93 -53.67 -79.65 9.85
CA GLY A 93 -54.15 -79.16 11.15
C GLY A 93 -53.05 -79.08 12.22
N ASP A 94 -51.77 -79.10 11.81
CA ASP A 94 -50.65 -79.05 12.75
C ASP A 94 -50.39 -77.61 13.24
N TYR A 95 -50.17 -77.45 14.55
CA TYR A 95 -49.73 -76.18 15.15
C TYR A 95 -48.28 -75.88 14.78
N GLN A 96 -47.99 -74.66 14.34
CA GLN A 96 -46.65 -74.25 13.94
C GLN A 96 -46.35 -72.78 14.25
N LEU A 97 -45.06 -72.47 14.40
CA LEU A 97 -44.57 -71.10 14.55
C LEU A 97 -43.85 -70.62 13.29
N ILE A 98 -44.16 -69.42 12.83
CA ILE A 98 -43.39 -68.74 11.77
C ILE A 98 -42.41 -67.78 12.44
N ILE A 99 -41.13 -68.02 12.23
CA ILE A 99 -40.05 -67.28 12.89
C ILE A 99 -39.67 -66.06 12.05
N GLU A 100 -39.76 -64.87 12.64
CA GLU A 100 -39.41 -63.61 11.98
C GLU A 100 -37.95 -63.21 12.24
N SER A 101 -37.50 -63.39 13.48
CA SER A 101 -36.12 -63.14 13.91
C SER A 101 -35.67 -64.19 14.93
N MET A 102 -34.37 -64.47 14.95
CA MET A 102 -33.74 -65.45 15.82
C MET A 102 -32.40 -64.90 16.30
N HIS A 103 -32.20 -64.93 17.62
CA HIS A 103 -30.98 -64.53 18.30
C HIS A 103 -30.51 -65.69 19.19
N PRO A 104 -29.20 -65.82 19.46
CA PRO A 104 -28.72 -66.74 20.49
C PRO A 104 -29.31 -66.34 21.86
N ALA A 105 -29.75 -67.31 22.67
CA ALA A 105 -30.38 -66.99 23.96
C ALA A 105 -29.44 -66.27 24.96
N GLY A 106 -28.12 -66.36 24.76
CA GLY A 106 -27.12 -65.69 25.60
C GLY A 106 -27.18 -64.16 25.54
N GLU A 107 -27.45 -63.56 24.37
CA GLU A 107 -27.42 -62.09 24.21
C GLU A 107 -28.58 -61.39 24.94
N GLY A 108 -29.79 -61.96 24.92
CA GLY A 108 -30.97 -61.36 25.57
C GLY A 108 -30.88 -61.35 27.10
N LEU A 109 -30.32 -62.41 27.69
CA LEU A 109 -30.09 -62.49 29.13
C LEU A 109 -29.03 -61.48 29.58
N LEU A 110 -27.93 -61.37 28.84
CA LEU A 110 -26.87 -60.39 29.11
C LEU A 110 -27.40 -58.96 28.98
N GLN A 111 -28.17 -58.66 27.93
CA GLN A 111 -28.77 -57.33 27.78
C GLN A 111 -29.72 -56.97 28.93
N GLN A 112 -30.54 -57.93 29.39
CA GLN A 112 -31.40 -57.72 30.55
C GLN A 112 -30.59 -57.49 31.83
N GLN A 113 -29.53 -58.27 32.06
CA GLN A 113 -28.63 -58.09 33.21
C GLN A 113 -27.94 -56.72 33.18
N PHE A 114 -27.53 -56.26 31.99
CA PHE A 114 -26.93 -54.94 31.81
C PHE A 114 -27.90 -53.82 32.19
N GLU A 115 -29.12 -53.83 31.65
CA GLU A 115 -30.12 -52.80 31.97
C GLU A 115 -30.52 -52.82 33.45
N GLN A 116 -30.66 -54.01 34.05
CA GLN A 116 -30.94 -54.14 35.48
C GLN A 116 -29.80 -53.57 36.35
N LEU A 117 -28.55 -53.90 36.03
CA LEU A 117 -27.39 -53.41 36.77
C LEU A 117 -27.19 -51.90 36.57
N LYS A 118 -27.34 -51.42 35.34
CA LYS A 118 -27.30 -49.99 35.02
C LYS A 118 -28.36 -49.22 35.80
N ALA A 119 -29.60 -49.69 35.85
CA ALA A 119 -30.67 -49.05 36.62
C ALA A 119 -30.35 -49.03 38.13
N ARG A 120 -29.80 -50.12 38.67
CA ARG A 120 -29.40 -50.21 40.09
C ARG A 120 -28.29 -49.22 40.44
N LEU A 121 -27.20 -49.21 39.67
CA LEU A 121 -26.05 -48.33 39.93
C LEU A 121 -26.37 -46.86 39.67
N ALA A 122 -27.25 -46.57 38.70
CA ALA A 122 -27.79 -45.23 38.50
C ALA A 122 -28.61 -44.75 39.71
N ALA A 123 -29.45 -45.62 40.29
CA ALA A 123 -30.24 -45.28 41.47
C ALA A 123 -29.36 -45.05 42.72
N GLU A 124 -28.20 -45.70 42.79
CA GLU A 124 -27.17 -45.44 43.81
C GLU A 124 -26.36 -44.16 43.56
N GLY A 125 -26.50 -43.51 42.40
CA GLY A 125 -25.82 -42.25 42.06
C GLY A 125 -24.38 -42.40 41.52
N LEU A 126 -23.92 -43.62 41.22
CA LEU A 126 -22.54 -43.87 40.76
C LEU A 126 -22.21 -43.22 39.40
N PHE A 127 -23.22 -42.80 38.65
CA PHE A 127 -23.05 -42.14 37.34
C PHE A 127 -23.11 -40.61 37.44
N ASP A 128 -23.37 -40.05 38.63
CA ASP A 128 -23.57 -38.62 38.79
C ASP A 128 -22.29 -37.85 38.49
N GLN A 129 -22.43 -36.78 37.70
CA GLN A 129 -21.30 -35.93 37.30
C GLN A 129 -20.57 -35.29 38.50
N GLN A 130 -21.23 -35.16 39.65
CA GLN A 130 -20.66 -34.56 40.87
C GLN A 130 -19.53 -35.40 41.50
N PHE A 131 -19.52 -36.71 41.27
CA PHE A 131 -18.49 -37.60 41.80
C PHE A 131 -17.33 -37.82 40.84
N LYS A 132 -17.46 -37.34 39.58
CA LYS A 132 -16.43 -37.48 38.57
C LYS A 132 -15.28 -36.51 38.81
N GLN A 133 -14.07 -37.04 38.82
CA GLN A 133 -12.84 -36.30 39.05
C GLN A 133 -12.37 -35.62 37.77
N PRO A 134 -11.92 -34.35 37.83
CA PRO A 134 -11.33 -33.69 36.67
C PRO A 134 -10.00 -34.36 36.30
N LEU A 135 -9.76 -34.51 35.00
CA LEU A 135 -8.48 -35.02 34.51
C LEU A 135 -7.36 -34.02 34.77
N PRO A 136 -6.13 -34.49 35.08
CA PRO A 136 -4.98 -33.62 35.24
C PRO A 136 -4.59 -32.99 33.89
N ASP A 137 -4.57 -31.66 33.82
CA ASP A 137 -4.05 -30.91 32.65
C ASP A 137 -2.83 -30.07 33.04
N PRO A 138 -1.61 -30.47 32.65
CA PRO A 138 -1.28 -31.70 31.94
C PRO A 138 -0.97 -32.88 32.87
N ALA A 139 -1.30 -34.10 32.43
CA ALA A 139 -0.86 -35.33 33.10
C ALA A 139 0.68 -35.38 33.14
N ARG A 140 1.25 -35.85 34.27
CA ARG A 140 2.69 -36.06 34.42
C ARG A 140 3.06 -37.51 34.24
N GLN A 141 2.17 -38.45 34.55
CA GLN A 141 2.40 -39.88 34.41
C GLN A 141 1.08 -40.64 34.23
N VAL A 142 1.05 -41.59 33.29
CA VAL A 142 -0.17 -42.33 32.92
C VAL A 142 -0.02 -43.81 33.25
N GLY A 143 -1.02 -44.37 33.93
CA GLY A 143 -1.15 -45.81 34.10
C GLY A 143 -2.06 -46.40 33.04
N VAL A 144 -1.67 -47.51 32.41
CA VAL A 144 -2.48 -48.20 31.39
C VAL A 144 -2.83 -49.59 31.90
N ILE A 145 -4.12 -49.82 32.15
CA ILE A 145 -4.69 -51.09 32.58
C ILE A 145 -5.29 -51.77 31.35
N THR A 146 -4.52 -52.67 30.75
CA THR A 146 -4.94 -53.44 29.57
C THR A 146 -4.11 -54.73 29.46
N SER A 147 -4.39 -55.57 28.46
CA SER A 147 -3.60 -56.79 28.24
C SER A 147 -2.18 -56.47 27.76
N ALA A 148 -1.18 -57.16 28.32
CA ALA A 148 0.23 -56.93 28.02
C ALA A 148 0.60 -57.11 26.53
N THR A 149 -0.15 -57.95 25.82
CA THR A 149 0.05 -58.29 24.40
C THR A 149 -1.03 -57.71 23.48
N GLY A 150 -1.98 -56.93 24.01
CA GLY A 150 -3.13 -56.43 23.26
C GLY A 150 -2.81 -55.31 22.29
N ALA A 151 -3.61 -55.20 21.22
CA ALA A 151 -3.53 -54.09 20.26
C ALA A 151 -3.76 -52.73 20.93
N ALA A 152 -4.65 -52.65 21.94
CA ALA A 152 -4.93 -51.42 22.68
C ALA A 152 -3.69 -50.80 23.33
N LEU A 153 -2.80 -51.61 23.90
CA LEU A 153 -1.57 -51.11 24.51
C LEU A 153 -0.68 -50.46 23.44
N HIS A 154 -0.52 -51.11 22.30
CA HIS A 154 0.29 -50.61 21.19
C HIS A 154 -0.27 -49.31 20.61
N ASP A 155 -1.59 -49.22 20.50
CA ASP A 155 -2.28 -48.02 20.04
C ASP A 155 -2.09 -46.84 20.99
N VAL A 156 -2.27 -47.05 22.29
CA VAL A 156 -2.01 -46.04 23.34
C VAL A 156 -0.55 -45.59 23.28
N LEU A 157 0.41 -46.52 23.30
CA LEU A 157 1.83 -46.19 23.28
C LEU A 157 2.24 -45.44 22.00
N ARG A 158 1.70 -45.81 20.83
CA ARG A 158 1.97 -45.12 19.56
C ARG A 158 1.48 -43.68 19.59
N VAL A 159 0.27 -43.45 20.09
CA VAL A 159 -0.31 -42.09 20.20
C VAL A 159 0.50 -41.26 21.18
N LEU A 160 0.79 -41.78 22.37
CA LEU A 160 1.59 -41.08 23.38
C LEU A 160 2.99 -40.75 22.84
N HIS A 161 3.68 -41.70 22.22
CA HIS A 161 5.01 -41.46 21.65
C HIS A 161 5.00 -40.40 20.53
N ARG A 162 3.91 -40.29 19.77
CA ARG A 162 3.77 -39.28 18.71
C ARG A 162 3.41 -37.89 19.26
N ARG A 163 2.53 -37.81 20.26
CA ARG A 163 1.98 -36.53 20.78
C ARG A 163 2.79 -35.95 21.94
N ASP A 164 3.16 -36.81 22.89
CA ASP A 164 3.89 -36.46 24.11
C ASP A 164 4.90 -37.57 24.46
N PRO A 165 6.04 -37.64 23.75
CA PRO A 165 7.09 -38.63 24.02
C PRO A 165 7.72 -38.51 25.41
N SER A 166 7.49 -37.39 26.11
CA SER A 166 8.05 -37.13 27.44
C SER A 166 7.20 -37.69 28.58
N LEU A 167 5.97 -38.14 28.28
CA LEU A 167 5.03 -38.66 29.26
C LEU A 167 5.42 -40.10 29.67
N PRO A 168 5.82 -40.34 30.93
CA PRO A 168 6.08 -41.68 31.44
C PRO A 168 4.78 -42.50 31.47
N VAL A 169 4.88 -43.77 31.08
CA VAL A 169 3.77 -44.72 31.03
C VAL A 169 4.08 -45.91 31.91
N ILE A 170 3.21 -46.20 32.88
CA ILE A 170 3.24 -47.45 33.65
C ILE A 170 2.20 -48.40 33.10
N ILE A 171 2.61 -49.63 32.84
CA ILE A 171 1.71 -50.66 32.32
C ILE A 171 1.31 -51.58 33.47
N TYR A 172 0.02 -51.71 33.69
CA TYR A 172 -0.59 -52.64 34.63
C TYR A 172 -1.20 -53.80 33.83
N PRO A 173 -0.40 -54.86 33.54
CA PRO A 173 -0.84 -55.94 32.68
C PRO A 173 -2.00 -56.70 33.32
N THR A 174 -3.15 -56.68 32.65
CA THR A 174 -4.41 -57.14 33.22
C THR A 174 -5.16 -58.02 32.22
N ALA A 175 -5.80 -59.08 32.70
CA ALA A 175 -6.72 -59.84 31.87
C ALA A 175 -7.97 -58.98 31.61
N VAL A 176 -8.23 -58.64 30.35
CA VAL A 176 -9.36 -57.79 29.92
C VAL A 176 -10.53 -58.57 29.33
N GLN A 177 -10.41 -59.91 29.28
CA GLN A 177 -11.41 -60.81 28.72
C GLN A 177 -11.43 -62.15 29.48
N GLY A 178 -12.58 -62.81 29.48
CA GLY A 178 -12.80 -64.07 30.18
C GLY A 178 -13.25 -63.90 31.64
N VAL A 179 -13.54 -65.02 32.29
CA VAL A 179 -14.19 -65.06 33.62
C VAL A 179 -13.34 -64.41 34.72
N ASP A 180 -12.02 -64.47 34.61
CA ASP A 180 -11.09 -63.91 35.59
C ASP A 180 -10.82 -62.40 35.38
N ALA A 181 -11.29 -61.82 34.28
CA ALA A 181 -10.97 -60.43 33.92
C ALA A 181 -11.49 -59.39 34.92
N PRO A 182 -12.75 -59.44 35.42
CA PRO A 182 -13.23 -58.46 36.39
C PRO A 182 -12.36 -58.40 37.66
N ALA A 183 -11.98 -59.55 38.21
CA ALA A 183 -11.13 -59.62 39.39
C ALA A 183 -9.68 -59.17 39.11
N SER A 184 -9.20 -59.33 37.87
CA SER A 184 -7.90 -58.81 37.45
C SER A 184 -7.92 -57.28 37.35
N ILE A 185 -8.97 -56.70 36.74
CA ILE A 185 -9.15 -55.25 36.58
C ILE A 185 -9.25 -54.55 37.93
N VAL A 186 -10.05 -55.08 38.86
CA VAL A 186 -10.18 -54.54 40.21
C VAL A 186 -8.81 -54.50 40.91
N ARG A 187 -8.07 -55.61 40.89
CA ARG A 187 -6.72 -55.69 41.49
C ARG A 187 -5.74 -54.71 40.86
N ALA A 188 -5.82 -54.48 39.55
CA ALA A 188 -4.96 -53.53 38.86
C ALA A 188 -5.26 -52.09 39.26
N ILE A 189 -6.55 -51.72 39.38
CA ILE A 189 -6.98 -50.40 39.86
C ILE A 189 -6.53 -50.19 41.32
N GLU A 190 -6.75 -51.18 42.18
CA GLU A 190 -6.33 -51.12 43.59
C GLU A 190 -4.81 -50.99 43.71
N LEU A 191 -4.05 -51.78 42.95
CA LEU A 191 -2.59 -51.71 42.93
C LEU A 191 -2.09 -50.34 42.47
N ALA A 192 -2.69 -49.78 41.43
CA ALA A 192 -2.33 -48.44 40.95
C ALA A 192 -2.59 -47.36 42.01
N ASN A 193 -3.75 -47.42 42.67
CA ASN A 193 -4.10 -46.52 43.77
C ASN A 193 -3.19 -46.69 45.00
N GLN A 194 -2.71 -47.91 45.27
CA GLN A 194 -1.77 -48.18 46.36
C GLN A 194 -0.37 -47.65 46.07
N ARG A 195 0.09 -47.77 44.82
CA ARG A 195 1.43 -47.32 44.41
C ARG A 195 1.50 -45.81 44.25
N ASP A 196 0.40 -45.18 43.84
CA ASP A 196 0.28 -43.71 43.68
C ASP A 196 1.39 -43.12 42.78
N GLU A 197 1.80 -43.89 41.77
CA GLU A 197 2.88 -43.53 40.82
C GLU A 197 2.34 -42.86 39.54
N CYS A 198 1.02 -42.81 39.35
CA CYS A 198 0.38 -42.25 38.15
C CYS A 198 -0.67 -41.22 38.55
N ASP A 199 -0.89 -40.20 37.73
CA ASP A 199 -1.90 -39.18 38.03
C ASP A 199 -3.26 -39.51 37.40
N VAL A 200 -3.28 -40.45 36.45
CA VAL A 200 -4.47 -40.83 35.67
C VAL A 200 -4.30 -42.25 35.15
N LEU A 201 -5.42 -42.96 35.07
CA LEU A 201 -5.49 -44.33 34.59
C LEU A 201 -6.30 -44.41 33.30
N ILE A 202 -5.80 -45.17 32.33
CA ILE A 202 -6.55 -45.58 31.15
C ILE A 202 -6.91 -47.05 31.34
N VAL A 203 -8.21 -47.33 31.49
CA VAL A 203 -8.74 -48.69 31.56
C VAL A 203 -9.39 -48.98 30.22
N GLY A 204 -8.87 -49.95 29.49
CA GLY A 204 -9.36 -50.16 28.13
C GLY A 204 -8.94 -51.47 27.52
N ARG A 205 -9.61 -51.78 26.42
CA ARG A 205 -9.41 -52.99 25.63
C ARG A 205 -9.44 -52.63 24.15
N GLY A 206 -8.75 -53.42 23.32
CA GLY A 206 -8.85 -53.33 21.85
C GLY A 206 -10.03 -54.15 21.35
N GLY A 207 -10.58 -53.84 20.17
CA GLY A 207 -11.84 -54.40 19.66
C GLY A 207 -12.08 -55.90 19.91
N GLY A 208 -13.35 -56.28 20.02
CA GLY A 208 -13.80 -57.65 20.33
C GLY A 208 -15.32 -57.78 20.20
N SER A 209 -15.86 -58.99 20.42
CA SER A 209 -17.32 -59.21 20.45
C SER A 209 -17.97 -58.62 21.71
N LEU A 210 -19.30 -58.56 21.77
CA LEU A 210 -20.04 -58.08 22.95
C LEU A 210 -19.75 -58.92 24.22
N GLU A 211 -19.60 -60.24 24.06
CA GLU A 211 -19.23 -61.18 25.14
C GLU A 211 -17.88 -60.83 25.77
N ASP A 212 -17.01 -60.31 24.93
CA ASP A 212 -15.65 -59.94 25.23
C ASP A 212 -15.56 -58.62 26.03
N LEU A 213 -16.53 -57.71 25.82
CA LEU A 213 -16.69 -56.46 26.58
C LEU A 213 -17.43 -56.66 27.90
N TRP A 214 -18.07 -57.82 28.09
CA TRP A 214 -18.90 -58.09 29.27
C TRP A 214 -18.14 -57.98 30.60
N SER A 215 -16.83 -58.24 30.59
CA SER A 215 -15.97 -58.08 31.78
C SER A 215 -16.01 -56.67 32.38
N PHE A 216 -16.34 -55.66 31.59
CA PHE A 216 -16.48 -54.25 32.00
C PHE A 216 -17.91 -53.87 32.44
N ASN A 217 -18.85 -54.81 32.36
CA ASN A 217 -20.20 -54.70 32.89
C ASN A 217 -20.35 -55.38 34.27
N ASP A 218 -19.24 -55.78 34.90
CA ASP A 218 -19.26 -56.37 36.25
C ASP A 218 -19.39 -55.29 37.32
N GLU A 219 -20.27 -55.50 38.30
CA GLU A 219 -20.53 -54.57 39.40
C GLU A 219 -19.25 -54.27 40.22
N ARG A 220 -18.35 -55.25 40.37
CA ARG A 220 -17.11 -55.08 41.12
C ARG A 220 -16.17 -54.10 40.44
N VAL A 221 -16.10 -54.16 39.11
CA VAL A 221 -15.30 -53.22 38.31
C VAL A 221 -15.88 -51.83 38.39
N ALA A 222 -17.20 -51.69 38.26
CA ALA A 222 -17.90 -50.42 38.41
C ALA A 222 -17.58 -49.76 39.78
N ARG A 223 -17.72 -50.51 40.87
CA ARG A 223 -17.42 -49.99 42.22
C ARG A 223 -15.94 -49.67 42.42
N ALA A 224 -15.02 -50.45 41.85
CA ALA A 224 -13.59 -50.17 41.91
C ALA A 224 -13.21 -48.90 41.14
N ILE A 225 -13.84 -48.65 39.99
CA ILE A 225 -13.63 -47.41 39.22
C ILE A 225 -14.13 -46.22 40.04
N PHE A 226 -15.35 -46.30 40.59
CA PHE A 226 -15.93 -45.22 41.41
C PHE A 226 -15.10 -44.91 42.68
N ALA A 227 -14.54 -45.93 43.32
CA ALA A 227 -13.75 -45.79 44.54
C ALA A 227 -12.28 -45.38 44.28
N SER A 228 -11.85 -45.29 43.02
CA SER A 228 -10.48 -44.93 42.65
C SER A 228 -10.17 -43.49 43.07
N ARG A 229 -8.99 -43.28 43.65
CA ARG A 229 -8.46 -41.95 43.97
C ARG A 229 -7.79 -41.29 42.77
N LEU A 230 -7.33 -42.11 41.83
CA LEU A 230 -6.80 -41.67 40.56
C LEU A 230 -7.95 -41.57 39.54
N PRO A 231 -8.05 -40.47 38.76
CA PRO A 231 -9.05 -40.34 37.72
C PRO A 231 -8.87 -41.42 36.65
N ILE A 232 -9.98 -42.03 36.22
CA ILE A 232 -10.01 -43.13 35.26
C ILE A 232 -10.67 -42.69 33.96
N VAL A 233 -9.97 -42.91 32.85
CA VAL A 233 -10.51 -42.82 31.49
C VAL A 233 -10.87 -44.23 31.02
N SER A 234 -12.15 -44.47 30.76
CA SER A 234 -12.59 -45.72 30.13
C SER A 234 -12.40 -45.65 28.62
N ALA A 235 -11.80 -46.68 28.07
CA ALA A 235 -11.46 -46.81 26.65
C ALA A 235 -11.80 -48.21 26.13
N VAL A 236 -13.01 -48.69 26.46
CA VAL A 236 -13.47 -50.06 26.24
C VAL A 236 -14.35 -50.19 24.99
N GLY A 237 -15.31 -49.28 24.80
CA GLY A 237 -16.32 -49.36 23.76
C GLY A 237 -16.13 -48.42 22.59
N HIS A 238 -16.61 -48.80 21.40
CA HIS A 238 -16.81 -47.90 20.26
C HIS A 238 -18.08 -47.03 20.47
N GLU A 239 -18.43 -46.17 19.52
CA GLU A 239 -19.57 -45.24 19.68
C GLU A 239 -20.90 -45.93 20.01
N THR A 240 -21.11 -47.19 19.61
CA THR A 240 -22.37 -47.95 19.81
C THR A 240 -22.41 -48.85 21.06
N ASP A 241 -21.25 -49.27 21.58
CA ASP A 241 -21.17 -50.36 22.55
C ASP A 241 -20.70 -49.83 23.92
N VAL A 242 -21.60 -49.11 24.61
CA VAL A 242 -21.30 -48.46 25.89
C VAL A 242 -21.41 -49.47 27.04
N THR A 243 -20.36 -49.55 27.86
CA THR A 243 -20.29 -50.45 29.03
C THR A 243 -20.60 -49.71 30.33
N ILE A 244 -20.83 -50.44 31.42
CA ILE A 244 -21.04 -49.84 32.75
C ILE A 244 -19.79 -49.11 33.22
N ALA A 245 -18.60 -49.66 32.95
CA ALA A 245 -17.33 -48.98 33.21
C ALA A 245 -17.27 -47.58 32.55
N ASP A 246 -17.80 -47.42 31.33
CA ASP A 246 -17.85 -46.12 30.64
C ASP A 246 -18.77 -45.10 31.33
N PHE A 247 -19.84 -45.55 31.97
CA PHE A 247 -20.76 -44.67 32.70
C PHE A 247 -20.14 -44.19 34.02
N VAL A 248 -19.44 -45.08 34.73
CA VAL A 248 -18.85 -44.78 36.03
C VAL A 248 -17.54 -44.01 35.91
N ALA A 249 -16.74 -44.26 34.87
CA ALA A 249 -15.47 -43.58 34.67
C ALA A 249 -15.62 -42.05 34.61
N ASP A 250 -14.57 -41.36 35.04
CA ASP A 250 -14.52 -39.91 35.09
C ASP A 250 -14.61 -39.30 33.69
N LEU A 251 -13.97 -39.94 32.72
CA LEU A 251 -14.12 -39.63 31.31
C LEU A 251 -14.24 -40.90 30.45
N ARG A 252 -15.11 -40.84 29.45
CA ARG A 252 -15.22 -41.86 28.41
C ARG A 252 -14.44 -41.44 27.17
N ALA A 253 -13.64 -42.37 26.65
CA ALA A 253 -13.00 -42.27 25.35
C ALA A 253 -13.52 -43.40 24.42
N PRO A 254 -13.82 -43.11 23.14
CA PRO A 254 -14.36 -44.10 22.20
C PRO A 254 -13.34 -45.16 21.74
N THR A 255 -12.04 -44.93 21.99
CA THR A 255 -10.97 -45.89 21.67
C THR A 255 -9.79 -45.69 22.63
N PRO A 256 -8.93 -46.71 22.81
CA PRO A 256 -7.66 -46.57 23.51
C PRO A 256 -6.78 -45.44 22.96
N SER A 257 -6.73 -45.28 21.63
CA SER A 257 -6.06 -44.16 20.97
C SER A 257 -6.63 -42.79 21.39
N ALA A 258 -7.96 -42.66 21.42
CA ALA A 258 -8.61 -41.42 21.85
C ALA A 258 -8.35 -41.11 23.33
N ALA A 259 -8.29 -42.12 24.19
CA ALA A 259 -7.93 -41.94 25.60
C ALA A 259 -6.51 -41.39 25.75
N ALA A 260 -5.55 -41.96 25.00
CA ALA A 260 -4.18 -41.46 24.96
C ALA A 260 -4.12 -40.01 24.44
N GLU A 261 -4.96 -39.66 23.47
CA GLU A 261 -5.05 -38.31 22.93
C GLU A 261 -5.58 -37.29 23.94
N LEU A 262 -6.52 -37.67 24.80
CA LEU A 262 -7.12 -36.80 25.82
C LEU A 262 -6.18 -36.54 27.00
N VAL A 263 -5.33 -37.51 27.31
CA VAL A 263 -4.41 -37.45 28.46
C VAL A 263 -3.03 -36.86 28.08
N SER A 264 -2.67 -36.87 26.79
CA SER A 264 -1.37 -36.35 26.32
C SER A 264 -1.39 -34.85 26.04
N ARG A 265 -0.23 -34.22 26.23
CA ARG A 265 0.00 -32.85 25.77
C ARG A 265 0.14 -32.84 24.26
N ASN A 266 -0.35 -31.79 23.61
CA ASN A 266 -0.03 -31.57 22.19
C ASN A 266 1.32 -30.85 22.07
N GLN A 267 2.44 -31.57 22.18
CA GLN A 267 3.79 -30.97 22.17
C GLN A 267 4.06 -30.15 20.91
N LEU A 268 3.55 -30.60 19.75
CA LEU A 268 3.64 -29.86 18.48
C LEU A 268 2.90 -28.53 18.51
N GLU A 269 1.79 -28.44 19.25
CA GLU A 269 1.08 -27.18 19.44
C GLU A 269 1.81 -26.26 20.41
N LEU A 270 2.38 -26.79 21.50
CA LEU A 270 3.22 -26.01 22.41
C LEU A 270 4.44 -25.42 21.71
N LEU A 271 5.13 -26.21 20.87
CA LEU A 271 6.24 -25.73 20.04
C LEU A 271 5.78 -24.65 19.06
N ARG A 272 4.65 -24.84 18.37
CA ARG A 272 4.07 -23.81 17.49
C ARG A 272 3.72 -22.53 18.25
N ARG A 273 3.15 -22.64 19.45
CA ARG A 273 2.85 -21.49 20.32
C ARG A 273 4.13 -20.77 20.72
N LEU A 274 5.18 -21.48 21.14
CA LEU A 274 6.48 -20.89 21.47
C LEU A 274 7.10 -20.16 20.27
N GLN A 275 7.13 -20.79 19.10
CA GLN A 275 7.62 -20.16 17.87
C GLN A 275 6.83 -18.89 17.52
N SER A 276 5.50 -18.92 17.66
CA SER A 276 4.65 -17.74 17.42
C SER A 276 4.91 -16.60 18.41
N GLN A 277 5.26 -16.93 19.65
CA GLN A 277 5.57 -15.94 20.69
C GLN A 277 6.97 -15.35 20.45
N GLN A 278 7.93 -16.19 20.06
CA GLN A 278 9.27 -15.76 19.66
C GLN A 278 9.20 -14.76 18.50
N GLN A 279 8.50 -15.11 17.41
CA GLN A 279 8.35 -14.22 16.25
C GLN A 279 7.68 -12.89 16.62
N ARG A 280 6.67 -12.92 17.49
CA ARG A 280 6.03 -11.70 17.99
C ARG A 280 6.99 -10.84 18.83
N MET A 281 7.81 -11.46 19.67
CA MET A 281 8.82 -10.76 20.45
C MET A 281 9.88 -10.11 19.55
N GLU A 282 10.37 -10.83 18.53
CA GLU A 282 11.32 -10.32 17.55
C GLU A 282 10.77 -9.08 16.83
N MET A 283 9.54 -9.17 16.29
CA MET A 283 8.87 -8.03 15.64
C MET A 283 8.67 -6.83 16.60
N ALA A 284 8.30 -7.09 17.85
CA ALA A 284 8.13 -6.04 18.85
C ALA A 284 9.47 -5.36 19.19
N MET A 285 10.56 -6.13 19.26
CA MET A 285 11.90 -5.63 19.51
C MET A 285 12.40 -4.77 18.34
N ASP A 286 12.22 -5.23 17.11
CA ASP A 286 12.58 -4.48 15.90
C ASP A 286 11.84 -3.14 15.85
N PHE A 287 10.53 -3.15 16.14
CA PHE A 287 9.73 -1.94 16.21
C PHE A 287 10.23 -0.99 17.30
N TYR A 288 10.53 -1.50 18.49
CA TYR A 288 11.05 -0.71 19.60
C TYR A 288 12.39 -0.06 19.24
N LEU A 289 13.34 -0.82 18.70
CA LEU A 289 14.65 -0.32 18.28
C LEU A 289 14.52 0.73 17.18
N ALA A 290 13.67 0.50 16.18
CA ALA A 290 13.40 1.48 15.13
C ALA A 290 12.83 2.80 15.69
N GLN A 291 11.94 2.72 16.69
CA GLN A 291 11.37 3.90 17.34
C GLN A 291 12.43 4.67 18.14
N GLN A 292 13.30 3.97 18.89
CA GLN A 292 14.39 4.62 19.61
C GLN A 292 15.40 5.26 18.67
N GLN A 293 15.74 4.61 17.55
CA GLN A 293 16.62 5.17 16.53
C GLN A 293 16.04 6.46 15.94
N ARG A 294 14.74 6.47 15.58
CA ARG A 294 14.05 7.68 15.10
C ARG A 294 14.09 8.81 16.12
N ARG A 295 13.88 8.49 17.41
CA ARG A 295 13.94 9.47 18.51
C ARG A 295 15.35 10.05 18.65
N PHE A 296 16.37 9.19 18.64
CA PHE A 296 17.77 9.59 18.70
C PHE A 296 18.13 10.51 17.53
N THR A 297 17.84 10.11 16.29
CA THR A 297 18.11 10.93 15.09
C THR A 297 17.39 12.28 15.16
N ARG A 298 16.15 12.33 15.65
CA ARG A 298 15.41 13.59 15.83
C ARG A 298 16.08 14.52 16.86
N ILE A 299 16.53 13.98 17.99
CA ILE A 299 17.24 14.75 19.02
C ILE A 299 18.58 15.24 18.48
N GLN A 300 19.34 14.38 17.79
CA GLN A 300 20.61 14.73 17.18
C GLN A 300 20.45 15.85 16.14
N HIS A 301 19.45 15.77 15.26
CA HIS A 301 19.17 16.86 14.31
C HIS A 301 18.75 18.16 15.00
N ARG A 302 17.93 18.10 16.06
CA ARG A 302 17.60 19.31 16.85
C ARG A 302 18.84 19.93 17.48
N LEU A 303 19.72 19.11 18.05
CA LEU A 303 20.97 19.56 18.64
C LEU A 303 21.88 20.22 17.58
N GLN A 304 22.00 19.62 16.40
CA GLN A 304 22.77 20.19 15.28
C GLN A 304 22.17 21.51 14.77
N GLN A 305 20.84 21.61 14.66
CA GLN A 305 20.19 22.85 14.23
C GLN A 305 20.30 23.98 15.27
N GLN A 306 20.33 23.64 16.55
CA GLN A 306 20.55 24.59 17.64
C GLN A 306 22.03 24.88 17.89
N HIS A 307 22.96 24.29 17.11
CA HIS A 307 24.39 24.45 17.32
C HIS A 307 24.78 25.94 17.26
N PRO A 308 25.29 26.51 18.36
CA PRO A 308 25.54 27.95 18.47
C PRO A 308 26.47 28.46 17.37
N GLN A 309 27.46 27.66 16.95
CA GLN A 309 28.39 28.03 15.89
C GLN A 309 27.72 28.20 14.52
N LEU A 310 26.71 27.38 14.18
CA LEU A 310 25.98 27.53 12.91
C LEU A 310 25.09 28.79 12.93
N ARG A 311 24.48 29.10 14.07
CA ARG A 311 23.73 30.35 14.26
C ARG A 311 24.67 31.56 14.17
N LEU A 312 25.82 31.50 14.83
CA LEU A 312 26.85 32.55 14.79
C LEU A 312 27.39 32.75 13.37
N ALA A 313 27.72 31.67 12.65
CA ALA A 313 28.21 31.74 11.28
C ALA A 313 27.18 32.38 10.33
N ARG A 314 25.89 32.04 10.47
CA ARG A 314 24.81 32.68 9.69
C ARG A 314 24.69 34.17 10.01
N GLN A 315 24.77 34.55 11.28
CA GLN A 315 24.73 35.96 11.67
C GLN A 315 25.95 36.74 11.18
N GLN A 316 27.15 36.15 11.25
CA GLN A 316 28.38 36.74 10.71
C GLN A 316 28.29 36.93 9.19
N ALA A 317 27.80 35.94 8.44
CA ALA A 317 27.61 36.05 7.01
C ALA A 317 26.60 37.15 6.64
N ALA A 318 25.48 37.24 7.37
CA ALA A 318 24.48 38.29 7.17
C ALA A 318 25.06 39.69 7.48
N LEU A 319 25.85 39.82 8.55
CA LEU A 319 26.53 41.06 8.92
C LEU A 319 27.49 41.49 7.81
N PHE A 320 28.31 40.57 7.28
CA PHE A 320 29.25 40.86 6.20
C PHE A 320 28.53 41.32 4.92
N GLN A 321 27.42 40.68 4.56
CA GLN A 321 26.60 41.09 3.42
C GLN A 321 26.00 42.49 3.62
N LEU A 322 25.49 42.80 4.81
CA LEU A 322 24.94 44.11 5.13
C LEU A 322 26.02 45.20 5.10
N GLN A 323 27.21 44.93 5.66
CA GLN A 323 28.35 45.85 5.59
C GLN A 323 28.77 46.13 4.14
N ARG A 324 28.83 45.09 3.30
CA ARG A 324 29.16 45.27 1.88
C ARG A 324 28.10 46.10 1.15
N ARG A 325 26.81 45.83 1.36
CA ARG A 325 25.71 46.62 0.77
C ARG A 325 25.74 48.07 1.23
N LEU A 326 26.06 48.33 2.49
CA LEU A 326 26.22 49.68 3.02
C LEU A 326 27.38 50.40 2.31
N GLY A 327 28.55 49.75 2.20
CA GLY A 327 29.70 50.30 1.50
C GLY A 327 29.41 50.63 0.04
N GLU A 328 28.80 49.69 -0.71
CA GLU A 328 28.41 49.89 -2.10
C GLU A 328 27.40 51.05 -2.26
N ALA A 329 26.42 51.16 -1.35
CA ALA A 329 25.44 52.25 -1.37
C ALA A 329 26.09 53.61 -1.05
N MET A 330 27.02 53.66 -0.10
CA MET A 330 27.77 54.86 0.23
C MET A 330 28.64 55.32 -0.94
N ASP A 331 29.37 54.39 -1.58
CA ASP A 331 30.19 54.69 -2.75
C ASP A 331 29.36 55.21 -3.92
N GLN A 332 28.20 54.59 -4.18
CA GLN A 332 27.29 55.07 -5.22
C GLN A 332 26.80 56.49 -4.91
N ARG A 333 26.44 56.77 -3.66
CA ARG A 333 25.97 58.10 -3.25
C ARG A 333 27.07 59.16 -3.39
N LEU A 334 28.31 58.83 -2.99
CA LEU A 334 29.48 59.70 -3.16
C LEU A 334 29.78 59.94 -4.65
N ARG A 335 29.73 58.91 -5.50
CA ARG A 335 29.94 59.05 -6.95
C ARG A 335 28.88 59.95 -7.59
N VAL A 336 27.61 59.82 -7.20
CA VAL A 336 26.53 60.69 -7.70
C VAL A 336 26.76 62.14 -7.25
N ALA A 337 27.11 62.36 -5.98
CA ALA A 337 27.40 63.68 -5.45
C ALA A 337 28.60 64.35 -6.17
N ASN A 338 29.70 63.62 -6.37
CA ASN A 338 30.88 64.11 -7.08
C ASN A 338 30.54 64.45 -8.55
N ARG A 339 29.79 63.58 -9.25
CA ARG A 339 29.34 63.87 -10.62
C ARG A 339 28.46 65.11 -10.69
N GLN A 340 27.60 65.32 -9.69
CA GLN A 340 26.77 66.52 -9.61
C GLN A 340 27.63 67.77 -9.40
N GLN A 341 28.63 67.70 -8.51
CA GLN A 341 29.60 68.76 -8.29
C GLN A 341 30.37 69.09 -9.57
N ASP A 342 30.92 68.08 -10.25
CA ASP A 342 31.66 68.26 -11.52
C ASP A 342 30.79 68.91 -12.59
N ARG A 343 29.53 68.49 -12.72
CA ARG A 343 28.56 69.10 -13.66
C ARG A 343 28.29 70.56 -13.33
N LEU A 344 28.14 70.90 -12.05
CA LEU A 344 27.93 72.29 -11.61
C LEU A 344 29.18 73.14 -11.89
N LEU A 345 30.37 72.62 -11.62
CA LEU A 345 31.64 73.29 -11.93
C LEU A 345 31.82 73.49 -13.43
N GLN A 346 31.50 72.49 -14.26
CA GLN A 346 31.54 72.63 -15.72
C GLN A 346 30.55 73.68 -16.22
N ARG A 347 29.33 73.72 -15.69
CA ARG A 347 28.33 74.75 -16.04
C ARG A 347 28.82 76.14 -15.64
N LEU A 348 29.41 76.28 -14.47
CA LEU A 348 29.98 77.54 -13.99
C LEU A 348 31.12 78.00 -14.90
N ASN A 349 32.05 77.10 -15.23
CA ASN A 349 33.18 77.40 -16.11
C ASN A 349 32.73 77.74 -17.54
N ALA A 350 31.70 77.06 -18.06
CA ALA A 350 31.15 77.35 -19.38
C ALA A 350 30.46 78.72 -19.47
N GLN A 351 29.99 79.27 -18.34
CA GLN A 351 29.42 80.62 -18.27
C GLN A 351 30.47 81.71 -18.00
N GLN A 352 31.77 81.38 -17.88
CA GLN A 352 32.81 82.39 -17.66
C GLN A 352 32.90 83.36 -18.85
N PRO A 353 32.61 84.65 -18.65
CA PRO A 353 32.54 85.62 -19.74
C PRO A 353 33.92 86.02 -20.26
N GLN A 354 35.01 85.73 -19.54
CA GLN A 354 36.38 86.14 -19.90
C GLN A 354 36.77 85.70 -21.32
N GLY A 355 36.49 84.46 -21.70
CA GLY A 355 36.77 83.97 -23.05
C GLY A 355 35.94 84.68 -24.14
N ARG A 356 34.69 85.04 -23.84
CA ARG A 356 33.84 85.83 -24.77
C ARG A 356 34.31 87.28 -24.86
N ILE A 357 34.71 87.87 -23.74
CA ILE A 357 35.24 89.24 -23.66
C ILE A 357 36.55 89.35 -24.45
N LEU A 358 37.49 88.42 -24.26
CA LEU A 358 38.76 88.42 -25.00
C LEU A 358 38.54 88.30 -26.51
N ARG A 359 37.63 87.41 -26.95
CA ARG A 359 37.28 87.31 -28.39
C ARG A 359 36.63 88.58 -28.91
N ALA A 360 35.71 89.18 -28.16
CA ALA A 360 35.06 90.43 -28.54
C ALA A 360 36.06 91.59 -28.61
N GLN A 361 37.01 91.67 -27.68
CA GLN A 361 38.11 92.65 -27.70
C GLN A 361 39.01 92.47 -28.93
N GLN A 362 39.41 91.23 -29.24
CA GLN A 362 40.19 90.93 -30.45
C GLN A 362 39.41 91.28 -31.74
N GLN A 363 38.12 90.96 -31.80
CA GLN A 363 37.26 91.34 -32.93
C GLN A 363 37.19 92.86 -33.05
N LEU A 364 36.98 93.59 -31.95
CA LEU A 364 36.92 95.04 -31.95
C LEU A 364 38.24 95.68 -32.43
N GLN A 365 39.38 95.15 -32.01
CA GLN A 365 40.70 95.57 -32.52
C GLN A 365 40.84 95.33 -34.03
N GLN A 366 40.45 94.14 -34.51
CA GLN A 366 40.49 93.84 -35.95
C GLN A 366 39.57 94.75 -36.76
N TRP A 367 38.37 95.02 -36.26
CA TRP A 367 37.40 95.90 -36.92
C TRP A 367 37.89 97.35 -36.93
N HIS A 368 38.50 97.81 -35.83
CA HIS A 368 39.11 99.14 -35.76
C HIS A 368 40.23 99.31 -36.79
N TYR A 369 41.14 98.33 -36.88
CA TYR A 369 42.20 98.34 -37.89
C TYR A 369 41.66 98.34 -39.32
N ARG A 370 40.65 97.50 -39.61
CA ARG A 370 40.00 97.45 -40.92
C ARG A 370 39.30 98.77 -41.28
N LEU A 371 38.65 99.40 -40.31
CA LEU A 371 38.00 100.71 -40.48
C LEU A 371 39.03 101.78 -40.84
N GLN A 372 40.12 101.88 -40.07
CA GLN A 372 41.20 102.85 -40.32
C GLN A 372 41.81 102.67 -41.71
N GLN A 373 42.15 101.42 -42.08
CA GLN A 373 42.66 101.11 -43.41
C GLN A 373 41.66 101.44 -44.53
N GLY A 374 40.36 101.21 -44.31
CA GLY A 374 39.31 101.59 -45.25
C GLY A 374 39.21 103.11 -45.42
N MET A 375 39.26 103.86 -44.32
CA MET A 375 39.22 105.32 -44.32
C MET A 375 40.45 105.91 -45.04
N GLU A 376 41.66 105.42 -44.74
CA GLU A 376 42.89 105.86 -45.41
C GLU A 376 42.84 105.62 -46.92
N LYS A 377 42.40 104.42 -47.34
CA LYS A 377 42.24 104.09 -48.76
C LYS A 377 41.24 105.02 -49.44
N GLN A 378 40.10 105.29 -48.81
CA GLN A 378 39.06 106.16 -49.38
C GLN A 378 39.55 107.62 -49.49
N LEU A 379 40.23 108.13 -48.46
CA LEU A 379 40.82 109.48 -48.47
C LEU A 379 41.89 109.62 -49.55
N ASN A 380 42.78 108.64 -49.67
CA ASN A 380 43.83 108.64 -50.70
C ASN A 380 43.24 108.57 -52.11
N HIS A 381 42.23 107.73 -52.34
CA HIS A 381 41.52 107.68 -53.62
C HIS A 381 40.88 109.02 -53.98
N ASN A 382 40.20 109.67 -53.02
CA ASN A 382 39.59 110.98 -53.22
C ASN A 382 40.64 112.08 -53.48
N ARG A 383 41.79 112.05 -52.78
CA ARG A 383 42.91 112.98 -53.02
C ARG A 383 43.49 112.82 -54.41
N GLN A 384 43.71 111.58 -54.86
CA GLN A 384 44.19 111.30 -56.22
C GLN A 384 43.20 111.81 -57.27
N ARG A 385 41.91 111.52 -57.10
CA ARG A 385 40.84 111.98 -57.99
C ARG A 385 40.77 113.51 -58.05
N PHE A 386 40.87 114.18 -56.91
CA PHE A 386 40.91 115.65 -56.86
C PHE A 386 42.13 116.22 -57.59
N GLY A 387 43.32 115.65 -57.37
CA GLY A 387 44.54 116.06 -58.08
C GLY A 387 44.42 115.91 -59.59
N THR A 388 43.83 114.81 -60.08
CA THR A 388 43.59 114.64 -61.52
C THR A 388 42.63 115.67 -62.11
N LEU A 389 41.57 116.03 -61.37
CA LEU A 389 40.60 117.03 -61.81
C LEU A 389 41.23 118.44 -61.84
N ALA A 390 42.08 118.77 -60.87
CA ALA A 390 42.80 120.04 -60.83
C ALA A 390 43.76 120.19 -62.03
N ALA A 391 44.54 119.15 -62.34
CA ALA A 391 45.46 119.15 -63.49
C ALA A 391 44.72 119.26 -64.83
N GLN A 392 43.54 118.64 -64.95
CA GLN A 392 42.67 118.81 -66.13
C GLN A 392 42.19 120.26 -66.27
N LEU A 393 41.86 120.93 -65.16
CA LEU A 393 41.39 122.31 -65.18
C LEU A 393 42.49 123.30 -65.62
N GLU A 394 43.74 123.10 -65.19
CA GLU A 394 44.88 123.94 -65.60
C GLU A 394 45.21 123.82 -67.09
N GLY A 395 45.07 122.63 -67.67
CA GLY A 395 45.41 122.37 -69.07
C GLY A 395 44.55 123.12 -70.10
N VAL A 396 43.38 123.63 -69.71
CA VAL A 396 42.42 124.30 -70.61
C VAL A 396 42.41 125.84 -70.42
N SER A 397 43.32 126.40 -69.60
CA SER A 397 43.35 127.83 -69.32
C SER A 397 43.95 128.68 -70.46
N PRO A 398 43.22 129.69 -71.02
CA PRO A 398 43.69 130.55 -72.12
C PRO A 398 44.96 131.36 -71.82
N LEU A 399 45.24 131.64 -70.55
CA LEU A 399 46.45 132.36 -70.12
C LEU A 399 47.74 131.56 -70.37
N ALA A 400 47.67 130.22 -70.33
CA ALA A 400 48.82 129.36 -70.60
C ALA A 400 49.23 129.36 -72.09
N THR A 401 48.34 129.78 -72.99
CA THR A 401 48.63 129.85 -74.44
C THR A 401 49.41 131.12 -74.80
N LEU A 402 49.16 132.24 -74.11
CA LEU A 402 49.90 133.49 -74.29
C LEU A 402 51.31 133.42 -73.67
N ALA A 403 51.49 132.70 -72.55
CA ALA A 403 52.80 132.47 -71.93
C ALA A 403 53.79 131.67 -72.78
N ARG A 404 53.36 131.07 -73.91
CA ARG A 404 54.24 130.34 -74.85
C ARG A 404 54.83 131.21 -75.96
N GLY A 405 54.73 132.54 -75.86
CA GLY A 405 55.41 133.47 -76.76
C GLY A 405 54.68 133.76 -78.08
N PHE A 406 53.36 133.55 -78.14
CA PHE A 406 52.55 133.94 -79.29
C PHE A 406 51.96 135.35 -79.07
N SER A 407 52.23 136.25 -80.00
CA SER A 407 51.69 137.62 -80.01
C SER A 407 50.43 137.72 -80.87
N VAL A 408 49.52 138.64 -80.53
CA VAL A 408 48.30 138.90 -81.30
C VAL A 408 48.37 140.30 -81.91
N THR A 409 48.43 140.38 -83.24
CA THR A 409 48.46 141.66 -83.97
C THR A 409 47.05 142.07 -84.40
N THR A 410 46.68 143.32 -84.15
CA THR A 410 45.38 143.94 -84.45
C THR A 410 45.54 145.22 -85.27
N ASP A 411 44.52 145.60 -86.04
CA ASP A 411 44.44 146.87 -86.77
C ASP A 411 44.02 148.05 -85.86
N THR A 412 43.86 149.25 -86.44
CA THR A 412 43.44 150.48 -85.75
C THR A 412 42.02 150.44 -85.18
N GLN A 413 41.18 149.49 -85.60
CA GLN A 413 39.84 149.24 -85.08
C GLN A 413 39.81 148.08 -84.06
N GLY A 414 40.96 147.47 -83.76
CA GLY A 414 41.09 146.38 -82.81
C GLY A 414 40.81 144.98 -83.38
N GLN A 415 40.69 144.82 -84.70
CA GLN A 415 40.49 143.49 -85.31
C GLN A 415 41.80 142.75 -85.52
N VAL A 416 41.84 141.46 -85.18
CA VAL A 416 43.04 140.62 -85.31
C VAL A 416 43.39 140.38 -86.77
N VAL A 417 44.60 140.79 -87.14
CA VAL A 417 45.15 140.61 -88.48
C VAL A 417 45.73 139.21 -88.60
N LYS A 418 45.20 138.42 -89.54
CA LYS A 418 45.61 137.02 -89.74
C LYS A 418 46.26 136.78 -91.10
N LYS A 419 46.04 137.67 -92.06
CA LYS A 419 46.54 137.53 -93.44
C LYS A 419 47.10 138.86 -93.94
N THR A 420 48.19 138.79 -94.69
CA THR A 420 48.88 139.97 -95.24
C THR A 420 48.04 140.76 -96.25
N GLN A 421 47.01 140.15 -96.84
CA GLN A 421 46.05 140.83 -97.73
C GLN A 421 45.14 141.84 -97.02
N GLN A 422 45.09 141.80 -95.69
CA GLN A 422 44.24 142.70 -94.89
C GLN A 422 44.90 144.05 -94.61
N LEU A 423 46.09 144.29 -95.17
CA LEU A 423 46.89 145.48 -94.89
C LEU A 423 47.24 146.19 -96.18
N SER A 424 47.39 147.51 -96.09
CA SER A 424 47.91 148.38 -97.14
C SER A 424 49.18 149.07 -96.66
N LYS A 425 50.04 149.44 -97.61
CA LYS A 425 51.29 150.15 -97.31
C LYS A 425 50.95 151.55 -96.76
N GLY A 426 51.38 151.81 -95.52
CA GLY A 426 51.06 153.02 -94.76
C GLY A 426 50.14 152.80 -93.54
N ASP A 427 49.54 151.61 -93.37
CA ASP A 427 48.62 151.34 -92.25
C ASP A 427 49.34 151.19 -90.90
N LEU A 428 48.71 151.64 -89.81
CA LEU A 428 49.16 151.46 -88.43
C LEU A 428 48.56 150.18 -87.82
N LEU A 429 49.38 149.44 -87.07
CA LEU A 429 49.07 148.16 -86.43
C LEU A 429 49.41 148.20 -84.95
N ARG A 430 48.63 147.49 -84.11
CA ARG A 430 48.93 147.25 -82.69
C ARG A 430 49.20 145.77 -82.44
N THR A 431 50.31 145.41 -81.81
CA THR A 431 50.61 144.01 -81.44
C THR A 431 50.63 143.85 -79.92
N ARG A 432 49.88 142.86 -79.39
CA ARG A 432 49.90 142.48 -77.98
C ARG A 432 50.94 141.40 -77.71
N LEU A 433 51.82 141.68 -76.76
CA LEU A 433 52.78 140.77 -76.15
C LEU A 433 52.27 140.31 -74.77
N ASP A 434 53.03 139.45 -74.09
CA ASP A 434 52.69 138.98 -72.75
C ASP A 434 52.66 140.12 -71.72
N ASP A 435 53.48 141.15 -71.91
CA ASP A 435 53.68 142.26 -70.99
C ASP A 435 53.17 143.63 -71.50
N GLY A 436 52.81 143.75 -72.79
CA GLY A 436 52.47 145.07 -73.34
C GLY A 436 51.91 145.11 -74.76
N TRP A 437 51.82 146.33 -75.31
CA TRP A 437 51.35 146.63 -76.66
C TRP A 437 52.36 147.48 -77.44
N VAL A 438 52.57 147.16 -78.71
CA VAL A 438 53.49 147.87 -79.62
C VAL A 438 52.73 148.39 -80.84
N GLU A 439 52.94 149.65 -81.22
CA GLU A 439 52.42 150.25 -82.47
C GLU A 439 53.47 150.22 -83.59
N SER A 440 53.05 149.81 -84.78
CA SER A 440 53.91 149.60 -85.95
C SER A 440 53.25 150.14 -87.22
N GLN A 441 54.01 150.69 -88.16
CA GLN A 441 53.47 151.10 -89.47
C GLN A 441 53.95 150.17 -90.59
N VAL A 442 53.05 149.79 -91.50
CA VAL A 442 53.33 148.87 -92.62
C VAL A 442 54.14 149.57 -93.70
N THR A 443 55.41 149.18 -93.85
CA THR A 443 56.34 149.74 -94.85
C THR A 443 56.39 148.95 -96.16
N ALA A 444 56.15 147.64 -96.13
CA ALA A 444 56.07 146.77 -97.31
C ALA A 444 55.24 145.52 -97.01
N LEU A 445 54.59 144.97 -98.04
CA LEU A 445 53.79 143.75 -97.95
C LEU A 445 54.27 142.77 -99.01
N GLU A 446 54.79 141.62 -98.55
CA GLU A 446 55.20 140.51 -99.41
C GLU A 446 54.37 139.26 -99.08
N PRO A 447 53.36 138.90 -99.89
CA PRO A 447 52.59 137.68 -99.68
C PRO A 447 53.36 136.43 -100.15
N GLN A 448 53.47 135.43 -99.26
CA GLN A 448 54.13 134.14 -99.53
C GLN A 448 53.14 133.07 -100.02
N LYS A 449 53.48 132.30 -101.07
CA LYS A 449 52.72 131.11 -101.53
C LYS A 449 52.90 129.94 -100.55
N SER A 450 51.82 129.48 -99.89
CA SER A 450 51.92 128.34 -98.97
C SER A 450 51.51 127.00 -99.60
N ARG A 451 52.45 126.05 -99.51
CA ARG A 451 52.42 124.64 -99.91
C ARG A 451 51.82 123.73 -98.84
N SER A 452 51.38 122.56 -99.30
CA SER A 452 50.79 121.43 -98.59
C SER A 452 51.74 120.62 -97.69
N ARG A 453 51.16 119.91 -96.71
CA ARG A 453 51.67 118.69 -96.04
C ARG A 453 50.47 117.98 -95.36
N LYS A 454 50.00 116.81 -95.80
CA LYS A 454 50.44 115.39 -95.63
C LYS A 454 50.29 114.79 -94.20
N ALA A 455 49.18 114.05 -94.04
CA ALA A 455 48.86 112.77 -93.36
C ALA A 455 49.67 112.21 -92.16
N ARG A 456 48.92 111.64 -91.19
CA ARG A 456 49.11 110.26 -90.68
C ARG A 456 47.83 109.72 -90.00
N SER A 457 47.73 108.39 -90.03
CA SER A 457 46.75 107.46 -89.41
C SER A 457 46.53 107.66 -87.93
#